data_AF-A0A1I0WKF2-F1
#
_entry.id   AF-A0A1I0WKF2-F1
#
_cell.length_a   1.000
_cell.length_b   1.000
_cell.length_c   1.000
_cell.angle_alpha   90.00
_cell.angle_beta   90.00
_cell.angle_gamma   90.00
#
_symmetry.space_group_name_H-M   'P 1'
#
loop_
_entity.id
_entity.type
_entity.pdbx_description
1 polymer ?
#
loop_
_entity_poly.entity_id
_entity_poly.type
_entity_poly.pdbx_seq_one_letter_code
_entity_poly.pdbx_strand_id
1 'polypeptide(L)' 'MSMNKVRNYFERKNLKYELVSEDGLDSIDFEHRGLIYHIWEFEDNDEKGAEANLKSVDRMVDYCGDDFEEKIIELLTALK' A
#
# COMPACT_ATOMS: atom_id res chain seq x y z
N MET A 1 -4.44 -12.53 5.29
CA MET A 1 -4.96 -11.73 4.18
C MET A 1 -3.81 -11.48 3.21
N SER A 2 -4.01 -10.87 2.05
CA SER A 2 -2.88 -10.47 1.20
C SER A 2 -3.32 -9.38 0.25
N MET A 3 -2.50 -8.34 0.16
CA MET A 3 -2.68 -7.10 -0.62
C MET A 3 -2.49 -7.37 -2.13
N ASN A 4 -3.27 -8.30 -2.67
CA ASN A 4 -3.06 -8.90 -3.98
C ASN A 4 -3.25 -7.92 -5.13
N LYS A 5 -4.23 -7.00 -5.06
CA LYS A 5 -4.47 -6.03 -6.15
C LYS A 5 -3.34 -5.02 -6.20
N VAL A 6 -2.88 -4.54 -5.04
CA VAL A 6 -1.75 -3.61 -4.96
C VAL A 6 -0.48 -4.28 -5.45
N ARG A 7 -0.18 -5.51 -5.01
CA ARG A 7 0.94 -6.30 -5.52
C ARG A 7 0.90 -6.48 -7.03
N ASN A 8 -0.26 -6.88 -7.56
CA ASN A 8 -0.47 -7.01 -9.00
C ASN A 8 -0.26 -5.70 -9.75
N TYR A 9 -0.59 -4.55 -9.14
CA TYR A 9 -0.31 -3.24 -9.74
C TYR A 9 1.20 -3.02 -9.91
N PHE A 10 2.01 -3.28 -8.88
CA PHE A 10 3.47 -3.15 -8.97
C PHE A 10 4.06 -4.10 -10.02
N GLU A 11 3.64 -5.37 -10.02
CA GLU A 11 4.11 -6.37 -10.98
C GLU A 11 3.74 -6.02 -12.43
N ARG A 12 2.49 -5.59 -12.68
CA ARG A 12 2.03 -5.18 -14.03
C ARG A 12 2.72 -3.93 -14.53
N LYS A 13 3.11 -3.02 -13.64
CA LYS A 13 3.86 -1.80 -13.98
C LYS A 13 5.38 -2.03 -14.03
N ASN A 14 5.84 -3.24 -13.69
CA ASN A 14 7.26 -3.58 -13.58
C ASN A 14 8.01 -2.61 -12.66
N LEU A 15 7.36 -2.21 -11.56
CA LEU A 15 7.94 -1.32 -10.55
C LEU A 15 8.71 -2.15 -9.52
N LYS A 16 9.81 -1.59 -9.02
CA LYS A 16 10.56 -2.19 -7.91
C LYS A 16 9.86 -1.84 -6.60
N TYR A 17 9.72 -2.84 -5.75
CA TYR A 17 9.17 -2.71 -4.41
C TYR A 17 9.75 -3.84 -3.54
N GLU A 18 9.75 -3.63 -2.25
CA GLU A 18 10.03 -4.64 -1.23
C GLU A 18 8.71 -5.08 -0.63
N LEU A 19 8.55 -6.39 -0.42
CA LEU A 19 7.35 -6.99 0.17
C LEU A 19 7.78 -7.77 1.40
N VAL A 20 7.18 -7.45 2.54
CA VAL A 20 7.34 -8.20 3.79
C VAL A 20 5.95 -8.68 4.21
N SER A 21 5.83 -9.98 4.49
CA SER A 21 4.59 -10.61 4.92
C SER A 21 4.81 -11.25 6.29
N GLU A 22 4.12 -10.76 7.30
CA GLU A 22 4.20 -11.25 8.68
C GLU A 22 2.79 -11.46 9.24
N ASP A 23 2.56 -12.60 9.90
CA ASP A 23 1.26 -12.98 10.48
C ASP A 23 0.05 -12.87 9.52
N GLY A 24 0.30 -12.97 8.22
CA GLY A 24 -0.73 -12.85 7.18
C GLY A 24 -1.16 -11.42 6.87
N LEU A 25 -0.33 -10.43 7.21
CA LEU A 25 -0.44 -9.04 6.81
C LEU A 25 0.76 -8.66 5.94
N ASP A 26 0.50 -7.93 4.85
CA ASP A 26 1.53 -7.50 3.91
C ASP A 26 1.95 -6.04 4.12
N SER A 27 3.24 -5.77 4.01
CA SER A 27 3.80 -4.42 3.91
C SER A 27 4.60 -4.25 2.62
N ILE A 28 4.46 -3.09 2.00
CA ILE A 28 5.15 -2.73 0.76
C ILE A 28 5.91 -1.43 0.96
N ASP A 29 7.21 -1.48 0.64
CA ASP A 29 8.07 -0.31 0.60
C ASP A 29 8.58 -0.07 -0.82
N PHE A 30 8.57 1.18 -1.27
CA PHE A 30 9.09 1.52 -2.60
C PHE A 30 9.64 2.94 -2.67
N GLU A 31 10.57 3.14 -3.59
CA GLU A 31 11.09 4.46 -3.94
C GLU A 31 10.41 4.96 -5.22
N HIS A 32 9.93 6.20 -5.20
CA HIS A 32 9.50 6.91 -6.39
C HIS A 32 10.05 8.33 -6.40
N ARG A 33 10.92 8.62 -7.37
CA ARG A 33 11.55 9.94 -7.56
C ARG A 33 12.36 10.42 -6.35
N GLY A 34 13.12 9.53 -5.71
CA GLY A 34 13.94 9.84 -4.54
C GLY A 34 13.16 9.98 -3.24
N LEU A 35 11.87 9.64 -3.24
CA LEU A 35 11.00 9.63 -2.06
C LEU A 35 10.63 8.20 -1.71
N ILE A 36 10.62 7.89 -0.41
CA ILE A 36 10.28 6.56 0.11
C ILE A 36 8.82 6.55 0.54
N TYR A 37 8.11 5.53 0.08
CA TYR A 37 6.71 5.30 0.37
C TYR A 37 6.51 3.94 1.04
N HIS A 38 5.51 3.91 1.92
CA HIS A 38 5.16 2.77 2.77
C HIS A 38 3.67 2.49 2.63
N ILE A 39 3.30 1.21 2.55
CA ILE A 39 1.92 0.71 2.61
C ILE A 39 1.92 -0.48 3.57
N TRP A 40 1.24 -0.37 4.71
CA TRP A 40 1.21 -1.40 5.76
C TRP A 40 -0.20 -1.91 5.97
N GLU A 41 -0.48 -3.15 5.59
CA GLU A 41 -1.77 -3.80 5.84
C GLU A 41 -1.98 -4.02 7.34
N PHE A 42 -3.20 -3.77 7.81
CA PHE A 42 -3.62 -4.05 9.17
C PHE A 42 -5.01 -4.69 9.22
N GLU A 43 -5.22 -5.47 10.27
CA GLU A 43 -6.52 -6.02 10.66
C GLU A 43 -6.68 -5.71 12.15
N ASP A 44 -7.61 -4.81 12.52
CA ASP A 44 -7.91 -4.48 13.90
C ASP A 44 -9.39 -4.75 14.20
N ASN A 45 -9.63 -5.69 15.11
CA ASN A 45 -10.97 -6.22 15.43
C ASN A 45 -11.72 -6.71 14.19
N ASP A 46 -12.66 -5.91 13.67
CA ASP A 46 -13.49 -6.19 12.50
C ASP A 46 -13.17 -5.26 11.32
N GLU A 47 -12.18 -4.36 11.46
CA GLU A 47 -11.77 -3.41 10.43
C GLU A 47 -10.47 -3.86 9.75
N LYS A 48 -10.48 -3.74 8.43
CA LYS A 48 -9.38 -4.10 7.54
C LYS A 48 -8.96 -2.87 6.77
N GLY A 49 -7.66 -2.73 6.58
CA GLY A 49 -7.14 -1.60 5.84
C GLY A 49 -5.65 -1.66 5.63
N ALA A 50 -5.12 -0.53 5.18
CA ALA A 50 -3.69 -0.29 5.21
C ALA A 50 -3.39 1.16 5.55
N GLU A 51 -2.30 1.37 6.28
CA GLU A 51 -1.74 2.68 6.57
C GLU A 51 -0.69 3.01 5.49
N ALA A 52 -0.81 4.18 4.85
CA ALA A 52 0.11 4.55 3.76
C ALA A 52 0.39 6.05 3.66
N ASN A 53 1.60 6.42 3.20
CA ASN A 53 2.04 7.82 3.02
C ASN A 53 1.97 8.33 1.57
N LEU A 54 0.98 7.86 0.79
CA LEU A 54 0.88 8.13 -0.65
C LEU A 54 0.45 9.56 -1.02
N LYS A 55 -0.18 10.29 -0.08
CA LYS A 55 -0.59 11.70 -0.30
C LYS A 55 0.52 12.69 0.05
N SER A 56 1.29 12.39 1.09
CA SER A 56 2.38 13.22 1.59
C SER A 56 3.37 12.31 2.30
N VAL A 57 4.62 12.32 1.88
CA VAL A 57 5.66 11.38 2.33
C VAL A 57 5.95 11.45 3.82
N ASP A 58 5.63 12.58 4.45
CA ASP A 58 5.79 12.87 5.87
C ASP A 58 4.58 12.46 6.73
N ARG A 59 3.50 11.96 6.11
CA ARG A 59 2.26 11.65 6.81
C ARG A 59 1.64 10.35 6.34
N MET A 60 1.47 9.44 7.29
CA MET A 60 0.67 8.23 7.14
C MET A 60 -0.84 8.53 7.23
N VAL A 61 -1.62 7.79 6.44
CA VAL A 61 -3.08 7.87 6.38
C VAL A 61 -3.65 6.47 6.34
N ASP A 62 -4.66 6.21 7.17
CA ASP A 62 -5.38 4.93 7.19
C ASP A 62 -6.41 4.87 6.07
N TYR A 63 -6.38 3.77 5.33
CA TYR A 63 -7.36 3.43 4.31
C TYR A 63 -8.09 2.16 4.76
N CYS A 64 -9.32 2.34 5.23
CA CYS A 64 -10.15 1.24 5.73
C CYS A 64 -11.25 0.83 4.74
N GLY A 65 -11.78 -0.37 4.95
CA GLY A 65 -12.92 -0.94 4.23
C GLY A 65 -12.52 -1.91 3.12
N ASP A 66 -13.49 -2.65 2.58
CA ASP A 66 -13.27 -3.67 1.55
C ASP A 66 -12.64 -3.13 0.25
N ASP A 67 -12.69 -1.82 0.03
CA ASP A 67 -12.18 -1.09 -1.13
C ASP A 67 -10.85 -0.36 -0.85
N PHE A 68 -10.15 -0.68 0.26
CA PHE A 68 -8.89 -0.01 0.60
C PHE A 68 -7.82 -0.16 -0.49
N GLU A 69 -7.72 -1.35 -1.11
CA GLU A 69 -6.77 -1.61 -2.19
C GLU A 69 -7.05 -0.73 -3.42
N GLU A 70 -8.32 -0.56 -3.80
CA GLU A 70 -8.73 0.34 -4.89
C GLU A 70 -8.32 1.79 -4.62
N LYS A 71 -8.56 2.29 -3.40
CA LYS A 71 -8.15 3.65 -2.98
C LYS A 71 -6.64 3.84 -3.07
N ILE A 72 -5.87 2.83 -2.65
CA ILE A 72 -4.40 2.83 -2.73
C ILE A 72 -3.94 2.85 -4.19
N ILE A 73 -4.52 2.01 -5.05
CA ILE A 73 -4.18 1.96 -6.48
C ILE A 73 -4.49 3.29 -7.19
N GLU A 74 -5.60 3.95 -6.84
CA GLU A 74 -5.92 5.28 -7.37
C GLU A 74 -4.83 6.29 -7.01
N LEU A 75 -4.35 6.28 -5.76
CA LEU A 75 -3.26 7.16 -5.31
C LEU A 75 -1.93 6.82 -5.97
N LEU A 76 -1.58 5.53 -6.08
CA LEU A 76 -0.39 5.08 -6.80
C LEU A 76 -0.40 5.51 -8.27
N THR A 77 -1.57 5.57 -8.89
CA THR A 77 -1.72 6.04 -10.27
C THR A 77 -1.61 7.57 -10.37
N ALA A 78 -1.98 8.28 -9.30
CA ALA A 78 -1.89 9.74 -9.20
C ALA A 78 -0.49 10.25 -8.80
N LEU A 79 0.40 9.37 -8.29
CA LEU A 79 1.81 9.69 -8.05
C LEU A 79 2.46 10.10 -9.37
N LYS A 80 2.69 11.40 -9.52
CA LYS A 80 3.24 11.98 -10.75
C LYS A 80 4.65 11.52 -11.00
#